data_AF-A0AAN5E4S1-F1
#
_entry.id   AF-A0AAN5E4S1-F1
#
_cell.length_a   1.000
_cell.length_b   1.000
_cell.length_c   1.000
_cell.angle_alpha   90.00
_cell.angle_beta   90.00
_cell.angle_gamma   90.00
#
_symmetry.space_group_name_H-M   'P 1'
#
loop_
_entity.id
_entity.type
_entity.pdbx_description
1 polymer ?
#
loop_
_entity_poly.entity_id
_entity_poly.type
_entity_poly.pdbx_seq_one_letter_code
_entity_poly.pdbx_strand_id
1 'polypeptide(L)'
;DLIEYDKAITAYSRVKTASGNYVWSKPNKTEGAKQGSALSTYSGKNMRIIREAKTSSGTIWYQFSIDGKTIGWVDTKALTTFYTPSMEKNLTATRYVASGQETQHYYGLPVADSAIDRGPLSKFAGQTLTVQREATIEGQLWYRVKDLGWTKASTLTATQYDKLEYDKAITAYSRVKTATGNSVWTKPYRTSGYKLVNPLSSYTGKNLRIIREAKTSSGIWYQFSVGGKTIGWVDSKALNTFYTPSMEKTITGTRYVLPSKQTVHYYGLPVEDSAIDRGPLSKFNGQALTLQREATIEGQLWYRVKDLGWVKAANLTTTKYDTLSYDKAITAYSRVKTASGNSVWTKPNKIEGAQKISALSTYSGKNMRIIREAKTSSGTIWYQFSVGGKTIGWVETKALNTFYTPSMEKNLTATRYVLTSKKNEHYYGLPVVDSAIDRGPLSKFSGKTLTVQREATIEGQLWYRVKDLGWTKAANLSAKKQ
;
A
#
# COMPACT_ATOMS: atom_id res chain seq x y z
N ASP A 1 -46.69 -14.55 -67.55
CA ASP A 1 -46.66 -15.64 -66.56
C ASP A 1 -47.80 -15.52 -65.56
N LEU A 2 -48.38 -16.65 -65.15
CA LEU A 2 -49.36 -16.74 -64.07
C LEU A 2 -48.65 -17.14 -62.77
N ILE A 3 -49.20 -16.75 -61.60
CA ILE A 3 -48.71 -17.21 -60.29
C ILE A 3 -49.40 -18.53 -59.97
N GLU A 4 -48.64 -19.63 -59.90
CA GLU A 4 -49.16 -20.97 -59.55
C GLU A 4 -49.46 -21.08 -58.06
N TYR A 5 -48.57 -20.53 -57.22
CA TYR A 5 -48.81 -20.37 -55.79
C TYR A 5 -48.08 -19.14 -55.26
N ASP A 6 -48.59 -18.61 -54.16
CA ASP A 6 -47.93 -17.60 -53.34
C ASP A 6 -48.23 -17.91 -51.86
N LYS A 7 -47.20 -18.27 -51.11
CA LYS A 7 -47.32 -18.69 -49.71
C LYS A 7 -46.40 -17.87 -48.81
N ALA A 8 -46.85 -17.63 -47.59
CA ALA A 8 -45.99 -17.07 -46.55
C ALA A 8 -44.92 -18.09 -46.17
N ILE A 9 -43.68 -17.62 -46.06
CA ILE A 9 -42.55 -18.43 -45.57
C ILE A 9 -41.72 -17.62 -44.59
N THR A 10 -40.82 -18.30 -43.89
CA THR A 10 -39.78 -17.66 -43.08
C THR A 10 -38.45 -18.18 -43.58
N ALA A 11 -37.61 -17.29 -44.08
CA ALA A 11 -36.22 -17.59 -44.40
C ALA A 11 -35.38 -16.33 -44.31
N TYR A 12 -34.06 -16.50 -44.30
CA TYR A 12 -33.12 -15.41 -44.53
C TYR A 12 -32.17 -15.74 -45.67
N SER A 13 -31.95 -14.75 -46.52
CA SER A 13 -31.05 -14.84 -47.65
C SER A 13 -30.16 -13.60 -47.76
N ARG A 14 -29.09 -13.69 -48.55
CA ARG A 14 -28.32 -12.53 -49.03
C ARG A 14 -28.24 -12.54 -50.55
N VAL A 15 -27.98 -11.37 -51.13
CA VAL A 15 -27.70 -11.25 -52.57
C VAL A 15 -26.48 -12.10 -52.92
N LYS A 16 -26.66 -13.03 -53.87
CA LYS A 16 -25.61 -13.86 -54.46
C LYS A 16 -25.10 -13.24 -55.76
N THR A 17 -26.02 -12.78 -56.61
CA THR A 17 -25.70 -12.23 -57.92
C THR A 17 -26.47 -10.93 -58.15
N ALA A 18 -25.79 -9.80 -57.97
CA ALA A 18 -26.41 -8.48 -58.09
C ALA A 18 -26.57 -8.02 -59.53
N SER A 19 -25.59 -8.32 -60.39
CA SER A 19 -25.59 -7.86 -61.79
C SER A 19 -26.79 -8.42 -62.56
N GLY A 20 -27.47 -7.57 -63.32
CA GLY A 20 -28.64 -7.94 -64.14
C GLY A 20 -29.92 -8.28 -63.37
N ASN A 21 -29.93 -8.15 -62.03
CA ASN A 21 -31.07 -8.48 -61.20
C ASN A 21 -31.72 -7.22 -60.59
N TYR A 22 -33.05 -7.20 -60.59
CA TYR A 22 -33.87 -6.08 -60.11
C TYR A 22 -34.89 -6.57 -59.09
N VAL A 23 -35.32 -5.66 -58.22
CA VAL A 23 -36.45 -5.86 -57.33
C VAL A 23 -37.73 -5.48 -58.08
N TRP A 24 -38.78 -6.26 -57.90
CA TRP A 24 -40.06 -6.06 -58.59
C TRP A 24 -41.22 -5.89 -57.60
N SER A 25 -42.26 -5.15 -58.00
CA SER A 25 -43.48 -5.02 -57.18
C SER A 25 -44.26 -6.35 -57.04
N LYS A 26 -44.11 -7.24 -58.02
CA LYS A 26 -44.65 -8.60 -58.12
C LYS A 26 -43.62 -9.49 -58.84
N PRO A 27 -43.72 -10.83 -58.82
CA PRO A 27 -42.88 -11.69 -59.66
C PRO A 27 -42.79 -11.18 -61.11
N ASN A 28 -41.58 -11.09 -61.69
CA ASN A 28 -41.40 -10.53 -63.03
C ASN A 28 -42.23 -11.31 -64.08
N LYS A 29 -42.63 -10.63 -65.17
CA LYS A 29 -43.49 -11.14 -66.26
C LYS A 29 -44.90 -11.56 -65.83
N THR A 30 -45.34 -11.21 -64.62
CA THR A 30 -46.74 -11.31 -64.20
C THR A 30 -47.49 -9.98 -64.41
N GLU A 31 -48.81 -10.03 -64.46
CA GLU A 31 -49.64 -8.86 -64.71
C GLU A 31 -49.49 -7.78 -63.61
N GLY A 32 -49.15 -6.57 -64.05
CA GLY A 32 -48.92 -5.42 -63.17
C GLY A 32 -47.59 -5.44 -62.41
N ALA A 33 -46.66 -6.33 -62.75
CA ALA A 33 -45.30 -6.28 -62.22
C ALA A 33 -44.57 -5.03 -62.73
N LYS A 34 -44.04 -4.23 -61.81
CA LYS A 34 -43.26 -3.02 -62.10
C LYS A 34 -41.83 -3.23 -61.62
N GLN A 35 -40.86 -2.88 -62.47
CA GLN A 35 -39.46 -2.90 -62.10
C GLN A 35 -39.18 -1.79 -61.08
N GLY A 36 -38.59 -2.16 -59.95
CA GLY A 36 -38.10 -1.25 -58.93
C GLY A 36 -36.60 -1.02 -59.06
N SER A 37 -35.92 -0.88 -57.92
CA SER A 37 -34.48 -0.65 -57.87
C SER A 37 -33.67 -1.88 -58.29
N ALA A 38 -32.41 -1.64 -58.66
CA ALA A 38 -31.45 -2.72 -58.84
C ALA A 38 -31.26 -3.52 -57.53
N LEU A 39 -31.04 -4.84 -57.64
CA LEU A 39 -30.80 -5.69 -56.48
C LEU A 39 -29.50 -5.32 -55.75
N SER A 40 -28.53 -4.74 -56.47
CA SER A 40 -27.25 -4.26 -55.94
C SER A 40 -27.40 -3.27 -54.77
N THR A 41 -28.52 -2.52 -54.71
CA THR A 41 -28.84 -1.62 -53.58
C THR A 41 -28.91 -2.36 -52.24
N TYR A 42 -29.12 -3.68 -52.25
CA TYR A 42 -29.30 -4.51 -51.06
C TYR A 42 -28.15 -5.51 -50.84
N SER A 43 -27.07 -5.42 -51.63
CA SER A 43 -25.87 -6.25 -51.45
C SER A 43 -25.30 -6.12 -50.03
N GLY A 44 -24.98 -7.25 -49.42
CA GLY A 44 -24.45 -7.32 -48.04
C GLY A 44 -25.49 -7.20 -46.93
N LYS A 45 -26.76 -6.88 -47.24
CA LYS A 45 -27.83 -6.84 -46.24
C LYS A 45 -28.43 -8.23 -46.00
N ASN A 46 -28.84 -8.50 -44.76
CA ASN A 46 -29.68 -9.64 -44.44
C ASN A 46 -31.09 -9.38 -44.96
N MET A 47 -31.58 -10.24 -45.86
CA MET A 47 -32.92 -10.13 -46.45
C MET A 47 -33.84 -11.12 -45.75
N ARG A 48 -34.82 -10.61 -45.00
CA ARG A 48 -35.85 -11.47 -44.39
C ARG A 48 -36.87 -11.82 -45.45
N ILE A 49 -36.96 -13.10 -45.80
CA ILE A 49 -37.91 -13.60 -46.78
C ILE A 49 -39.24 -13.86 -46.08
N ILE A 50 -40.30 -13.25 -46.62
CA ILE A 50 -41.65 -13.28 -46.04
C ILE A 50 -42.65 -14.06 -46.90
N ARG A 51 -42.39 -14.19 -48.21
CA ARG A 51 -43.23 -14.98 -49.13
C ARG A 51 -42.40 -15.64 -50.22
N GLU A 52 -42.92 -16.77 -50.72
CA GLU A 52 -42.42 -17.52 -51.86
C GLU A 52 -43.55 -17.67 -52.87
N ALA A 53 -43.29 -17.33 -54.12
CA ALA A 53 -44.22 -17.52 -55.23
C ALA A 53 -43.56 -18.27 -56.38
N LYS A 54 -44.31 -19.16 -57.04
CA LYS A 54 -43.87 -19.85 -58.26
C LYS A 54 -44.71 -19.38 -59.44
N THR A 55 -44.05 -19.04 -60.54
CA THR A 55 -44.71 -18.67 -61.79
C THR A 55 -44.90 -19.86 -62.72
N SER A 56 -45.80 -19.75 -63.69
CA SER A 56 -46.06 -20.76 -64.73
C SER A 56 -44.84 -21.09 -65.59
N SER A 57 -43.83 -20.21 -65.61
CA SER A 57 -42.51 -20.46 -66.22
C SER A 57 -41.59 -21.33 -65.36
N GLY A 58 -42.02 -21.73 -64.16
CA GLY A 58 -41.24 -22.50 -63.20
C GLY A 58 -40.30 -21.67 -62.31
N THR A 59 -40.21 -20.35 -62.51
CA THR A 59 -39.35 -19.47 -61.70
C THR A 59 -39.93 -19.27 -60.30
N ILE A 60 -39.06 -19.38 -59.29
CA ILE A 60 -39.41 -19.10 -57.90
C ILE A 60 -38.95 -17.68 -57.56
N TRP A 61 -39.83 -16.94 -56.90
CA TRP A 61 -39.62 -15.57 -56.47
C TRP A 61 -39.76 -15.46 -54.95
N TYR A 62 -38.88 -14.69 -54.33
CA TYR A 62 -38.96 -14.34 -52.92
C TYR A 62 -39.37 -12.89 -52.73
N GLN A 63 -40.42 -12.68 -51.93
CA GLN A 63 -40.71 -11.38 -51.37
C GLN A 63 -39.87 -11.20 -50.11
N PHE A 64 -39.16 -10.08 -50.01
CA PHE A 64 -38.29 -9.82 -48.87
C PHE A 64 -38.57 -8.47 -48.20
N SER A 65 -38.17 -8.40 -46.94
CA SER A 65 -38.14 -7.18 -46.14
C SER A 65 -36.73 -6.89 -45.63
N ILE A 66 -36.44 -5.61 -45.44
CA ILE A 66 -35.21 -5.10 -44.82
C ILE A 66 -35.63 -4.09 -43.77
N ASP A 67 -35.03 -4.15 -42.58
CA ASP A 67 -35.35 -3.28 -41.45
C ASP A 67 -36.86 -3.25 -41.12
N GLY A 68 -37.52 -4.41 -41.25
CA GLY A 68 -38.95 -4.59 -41.00
C GLY A 68 -39.89 -4.09 -42.12
N LYS A 69 -39.37 -3.48 -43.18
CA LYS A 69 -40.15 -2.95 -44.31
C LYS A 69 -40.12 -3.89 -45.50
N THR A 70 -41.28 -4.26 -46.02
CA THR A 70 -41.39 -5.03 -47.27
C THR A 70 -40.85 -4.22 -48.44
N ILE A 71 -39.94 -4.81 -49.20
CA ILE A 71 -39.23 -4.14 -50.29
C ILE A 71 -39.78 -4.55 -51.66
N GLY A 72 -39.89 -5.86 -51.91
CA GLY A 72 -40.39 -6.38 -53.18
C GLY A 72 -39.97 -7.82 -53.44
N TRP A 73 -40.12 -8.25 -54.69
CA TRP A 73 -39.87 -9.60 -55.18
C TRP A 73 -38.58 -9.70 -55.97
N VAL A 74 -37.85 -10.80 -55.80
CA VAL A 74 -36.60 -11.11 -56.51
C VAL A 74 -36.54 -12.60 -56.85
N ASP A 75 -35.92 -12.94 -57.99
CA ASP A 75 -35.67 -14.33 -58.38
C ASP A 75 -34.77 -15.01 -57.35
N THR A 76 -35.17 -16.19 -56.87
CA THR A 76 -34.39 -16.93 -55.85
C THR A 76 -32.99 -17.30 -56.31
N LYS A 77 -32.76 -17.45 -57.63
CA LYS A 77 -31.44 -17.76 -58.20
C LYS A 77 -30.41 -16.65 -57.95
N ALA A 78 -30.87 -15.41 -57.75
CA ALA A 78 -30.02 -14.27 -57.42
C ALA A 78 -29.65 -14.20 -55.93
N LEU A 79 -30.15 -15.13 -55.11
CA LEU A 79 -29.99 -15.15 -53.67
C LEU A 79 -29.24 -16.41 -53.19
N THR A 80 -28.61 -16.29 -52.03
CA THR A 80 -28.14 -17.43 -51.22
C THR A 80 -28.95 -17.46 -49.94
N THR A 81 -29.77 -18.48 -49.76
CA THR A 81 -30.53 -18.71 -48.51
C THR A 81 -29.64 -19.38 -47.48
N PHE A 82 -29.54 -18.77 -46.30
CA PHE A 82 -28.66 -19.25 -45.22
C PHE A 82 -29.42 -19.65 -43.94
N TYR A 83 -30.73 -19.38 -43.88
CA TYR A 83 -31.61 -19.89 -42.83
C TYR A 83 -33.00 -20.24 -43.37
N THR A 84 -33.48 -21.43 -43.00
CA THR A 84 -34.87 -21.87 -43.09
C THR A 84 -35.25 -22.65 -41.83
N PRO A 85 -36.53 -22.69 -41.41
CA PRO A 85 -36.97 -23.46 -40.24
C PRO A 85 -36.63 -24.96 -40.28
N SER A 86 -36.46 -25.54 -41.47
CA SER A 86 -36.01 -26.93 -41.63
C SER A 86 -34.59 -27.21 -41.11
N MET A 87 -33.79 -26.16 -40.86
CA MET A 87 -32.46 -26.27 -40.26
C MET A 87 -32.50 -26.40 -38.73
N GLU A 88 -33.66 -26.20 -38.12
CA GLU A 88 -33.83 -26.27 -36.67
C GLU A 88 -33.92 -27.74 -36.20
N LYS A 89 -33.18 -28.06 -35.15
CA LYS A 89 -33.22 -29.38 -34.49
C LYS A 89 -33.85 -29.24 -33.11
N ASN A 90 -34.64 -30.23 -32.70
CA ASN A 90 -35.18 -30.28 -31.35
C ASN A 90 -34.04 -30.51 -30.34
N LEU A 91 -34.07 -29.76 -29.23
CA LEU A 91 -33.13 -29.89 -28.13
C LEU A 91 -33.86 -29.54 -26.84
N THR A 92 -33.89 -30.45 -25.86
CA THR A 92 -34.36 -30.10 -24.51
C THR A 92 -33.16 -29.93 -23.61
N ALA A 93 -32.87 -28.70 -23.19
CA ALA A 93 -31.74 -28.43 -22.33
C ALA A 93 -32.02 -27.29 -21.36
N THR A 94 -31.51 -27.41 -20.14
CA THR A 94 -31.50 -26.32 -19.16
C THR A 94 -30.21 -25.52 -19.31
N ARG A 95 -30.35 -24.20 -19.36
CA ARG A 95 -29.26 -23.24 -19.52
C ARG A 95 -29.46 -22.03 -18.61
N TYR A 96 -28.41 -21.24 -18.49
CA TYR A 96 -28.37 -19.96 -17.79
C TYR A 96 -27.62 -18.96 -18.66
N VAL A 97 -27.86 -17.66 -18.49
CA VAL A 97 -27.02 -16.64 -19.13
C VAL A 97 -25.59 -16.77 -18.62
N ALA A 98 -24.64 -16.92 -19.54
CA ALA A 98 -23.22 -17.04 -19.21
C ALA A 98 -22.67 -15.73 -18.64
N SER A 99 -21.69 -15.83 -17.74
CA SER A 99 -21.10 -14.66 -17.10
C SER A 99 -20.44 -13.73 -18.12
N GLY A 100 -20.72 -12.43 -18.03
CA GLY A 100 -20.22 -11.41 -18.95
C GLY A 100 -20.98 -11.36 -20.28
N GLN A 101 -22.02 -12.17 -20.46
CA GLN A 101 -22.86 -12.20 -21.67
C GLN A 101 -24.23 -11.56 -21.42
N GLU A 102 -24.45 -10.91 -20.28
CA GLU A 102 -25.73 -10.28 -19.91
C GLU A 102 -26.13 -9.14 -20.86
N THR A 103 -25.17 -8.47 -21.50
CA THR A 103 -25.44 -7.42 -22.50
C THR A 103 -25.67 -7.96 -23.90
N GLN A 104 -25.50 -9.27 -24.13
CA GLN A 104 -25.76 -9.87 -25.44
C GLN A 104 -27.25 -9.98 -25.70
N HIS A 105 -27.62 -9.96 -26.98
CA HIS A 105 -29.01 -9.87 -27.40
C HIS A 105 -29.62 -11.23 -27.73
N TYR A 106 -30.95 -11.26 -27.77
CA TYR A 106 -31.74 -12.36 -28.30
C TYR A 106 -32.74 -11.82 -29.34
N TYR A 107 -33.10 -12.66 -30.30
CA TYR A 107 -33.75 -12.28 -31.54
C TYR A 107 -34.97 -13.17 -31.81
N GLY A 108 -35.87 -12.73 -32.68
CA GLY A 108 -37.02 -13.54 -33.11
C GLY A 108 -36.64 -14.81 -33.90
N LEU A 109 -35.52 -14.77 -34.60
CA LEU A 109 -34.97 -15.82 -35.48
C LEU A 109 -33.44 -15.91 -35.28
N PRO A 110 -32.74 -16.99 -35.68
CA PRO A 110 -31.31 -17.18 -35.40
C PRO A 110 -30.40 -16.35 -36.33
N VAL A 111 -30.69 -15.05 -36.44
CA VAL A 111 -29.98 -14.07 -37.25
C VAL A 111 -29.90 -12.77 -36.45
N ALA A 112 -28.71 -12.17 -36.39
CA ALA A 112 -28.54 -10.85 -35.79
C ALA A 112 -29.07 -9.79 -36.77
N ASP A 113 -30.31 -9.36 -36.55
CA ASP A 113 -31.02 -8.37 -37.37
C ASP A 113 -31.83 -7.46 -36.44
N SER A 114 -31.64 -6.15 -36.61
CA SER A 114 -32.27 -5.12 -35.78
C SER A 114 -33.80 -5.16 -35.80
N ALA A 115 -34.40 -5.61 -36.91
CA ALA A 115 -35.86 -5.68 -37.05
C ALA A 115 -36.51 -6.76 -36.17
N ILE A 116 -35.71 -7.71 -35.68
CA ILE A 116 -36.17 -8.84 -34.85
C ILE A 116 -35.44 -8.92 -33.51
N ASP A 117 -34.65 -7.90 -33.17
CA ASP A 117 -33.96 -7.78 -31.90
C ASP A 117 -34.97 -7.57 -30.77
N ARG A 118 -34.89 -8.41 -29.73
CA ARG A 118 -35.79 -8.38 -28.57
C ARG A 118 -35.10 -7.78 -27.33
N GLY A 119 -33.87 -7.30 -27.49
CA GLY A 119 -33.07 -6.65 -26.45
C GLY A 119 -32.07 -7.58 -25.77
N PRO A 120 -31.43 -7.09 -24.68
CA PRO A 120 -30.35 -7.80 -24.00
C PRO A 120 -30.86 -8.91 -23.07
N LEU A 121 -29.98 -9.87 -22.78
CA LEU A 121 -30.22 -11.00 -21.88
C LEU A 121 -30.21 -10.63 -20.38
N SER A 122 -29.91 -9.38 -20.03
CA SER A 122 -29.67 -8.93 -18.65
C SER A 122 -30.83 -9.21 -17.70
N LYS A 123 -32.08 -9.14 -18.19
CA LYS A 123 -33.29 -9.43 -17.41
C LYS A 123 -33.42 -10.90 -17.01
N PHE A 124 -32.68 -11.79 -17.66
CA PHE A 124 -32.72 -13.23 -17.44
C PHE A 124 -31.48 -13.76 -16.71
N ALA A 125 -30.59 -12.86 -16.26
CA ALA A 125 -29.41 -13.23 -15.49
C ALA A 125 -29.83 -13.97 -14.19
N GLY A 126 -29.23 -15.15 -13.97
CA GLY A 126 -29.54 -16.01 -12.82
C GLY A 126 -30.83 -16.83 -12.92
N GLN A 127 -31.66 -16.61 -13.96
CA GLN A 127 -32.87 -17.40 -14.20
C GLN A 127 -32.55 -18.70 -14.93
N THR A 128 -33.37 -19.72 -14.67
CA THR A 128 -33.33 -20.99 -15.40
C THR A 128 -33.99 -20.84 -16.76
N LEU A 129 -33.25 -21.12 -17.84
CA LEU A 129 -33.71 -21.02 -19.22
C LEU A 129 -33.88 -22.42 -19.82
N THR A 130 -35.06 -22.69 -20.37
CA THR A 130 -35.33 -23.94 -21.11
C THR A 130 -35.09 -23.72 -22.60
N VAL A 131 -34.08 -24.36 -23.15
CA VAL A 131 -33.85 -24.45 -24.60
C VAL A 131 -34.74 -25.55 -25.17
N GLN A 132 -35.34 -25.27 -26.33
CA GLN A 132 -36.23 -26.20 -27.04
C GLN A 132 -35.74 -26.58 -28.43
N ARG A 133 -34.89 -25.74 -29.05
CA ARG A 133 -34.30 -26.00 -30.37
C ARG A 133 -32.89 -25.43 -30.49
N GLU A 134 -32.16 -25.93 -31.47
CA GLU A 134 -30.88 -25.39 -31.91
C GLU A 134 -30.82 -25.27 -33.44
N ALA A 135 -29.96 -24.38 -33.94
CA ALA A 135 -29.67 -24.26 -35.36
C ALA A 135 -28.25 -23.71 -35.55
N THR A 136 -27.52 -24.23 -36.54
CA THR A 136 -26.21 -23.70 -36.92
C THR A 136 -26.35 -22.87 -38.18
N ILE A 137 -26.18 -21.56 -38.04
CA ILE A 137 -26.34 -20.58 -39.12
C ILE A 137 -24.98 -19.97 -39.39
N GLU A 138 -24.47 -20.18 -40.61
CA GLU A 138 -23.16 -19.67 -41.04
C GLU A 138 -22.02 -20.02 -40.07
N GLY A 139 -22.02 -21.26 -39.57
CA GLY A 139 -21.02 -21.78 -38.62
C GLY A 139 -21.24 -21.38 -37.16
N GLN A 140 -22.25 -20.56 -36.86
CA GLN A 140 -22.57 -20.15 -35.50
C GLN A 140 -23.77 -20.94 -34.96
N LEU A 141 -23.60 -21.58 -33.79
CA LEU A 141 -24.69 -22.28 -33.11
C LEU A 141 -25.60 -21.28 -32.38
N TRP A 142 -26.91 -21.45 -32.54
CA TRP A 142 -27.95 -20.69 -31.87
C TRP A 142 -28.87 -21.62 -31.08
N TYR A 143 -29.39 -21.13 -29.96
CA TYR A 143 -30.42 -21.79 -29.16
C TYR A 143 -31.71 -21.02 -29.16
N ARG A 144 -32.82 -21.72 -29.37
CA ARG A 144 -34.17 -21.21 -29.16
C ARG A 144 -34.58 -21.45 -27.72
N VAL A 145 -34.65 -20.39 -26.94
CA VAL A 145 -35.12 -20.40 -25.56
C VAL A 145 -36.64 -20.27 -25.54
N LYS A 146 -37.30 -21.14 -24.78
CA LYS A 146 -38.75 -21.19 -24.61
C LYS A 146 -39.28 -19.80 -24.23
N ASP A 147 -40.33 -19.35 -24.93
CA ASP A 147 -41.02 -18.07 -24.69
C ASP A 147 -40.18 -16.79 -24.90
N LEU A 148 -38.91 -16.91 -25.33
CA LEU A 148 -37.96 -15.81 -25.45
C LEU A 148 -37.55 -15.53 -26.90
N GLY A 149 -37.07 -16.54 -27.62
CA GLY A 149 -36.49 -16.37 -28.96
C GLY A 149 -35.15 -17.07 -29.11
N TRP A 150 -34.32 -16.60 -30.04
CA TRP A 150 -33.02 -17.16 -30.39
C TRP A 150 -31.86 -16.32 -29.85
N THR A 151 -30.88 -16.96 -29.23
CA THR A 151 -29.59 -16.32 -28.90
C THR A 151 -28.44 -17.24 -29.28
N LYS A 152 -27.23 -16.71 -29.42
CA LYS A 152 -26.06 -17.53 -29.75
C LYS A 152 -25.81 -18.52 -28.61
N ALA A 153 -25.48 -19.76 -28.92
CA ALA A 153 -25.25 -20.76 -27.88
C ALA A 153 -24.12 -20.38 -26.90
N SER A 154 -23.13 -19.62 -27.37
CA SER A 154 -22.01 -19.12 -26.57
C SER A 154 -22.40 -18.08 -25.51
N THR A 155 -23.61 -17.50 -25.56
CA THR A 155 -24.10 -16.57 -24.53
C THR A 155 -24.73 -17.30 -23.35
N LEU A 156 -24.91 -18.63 -23.45
CA LEU A 156 -25.54 -19.46 -22.44
C LEU A 156 -24.55 -20.51 -21.88
N THR A 157 -24.78 -20.92 -20.64
CA THR A 157 -24.01 -21.97 -19.94
C THR A 157 -24.95 -23.03 -19.36
N ALA A 158 -24.44 -24.25 -19.17
CA ALA A 158 -25.19 -25.34 -18.53
C ALA A 158 -25.22 -25.21 -16.98
N THR A 159 -24.34 -24.40 -16.41
CA THR A 159 -24.17 -24.28 -14.94
C THR A 159 -24.61 -22.90 -14.46
N GLN A 160 -25.41 -22.87 -13.39
CA GLN A 160 -25.88 -21.63 -12.79
C GLN A 160 -24.76 -20.88 -12.05
N TYR A 161 -23.84 -21.65 -11.47
CA TYR A 161 -22.74 -21.16 -10.64
C TYR A 161 -21.40 -21.43 -11.31
N ASP A 162 -20.45 -20.53 -11.07
CA ASP A 162 -19.08 -20.71 -11.49
C ASP A 162 -18.47 -21.92 -10.78
N LYS A 163 -17.72 -22.73 -11.55
CA LYS A 163 -16.95 -23.84 -11.01
C LYS A 163 -15.64 -23.33 -10.45
N LEU A 164 -15.29 -23.84 -9.27
CA LEU A 164 -13.97 -23.64 -8.68
C LEU A 164 -12.95 -24.53 -9.39
N GLU A 165 -11.98 -23.92 -10.07
CA GLU A 165 -10.86 -24.64 -10.72
C GLU A 165 -9.83 -25.11 -9.70
N TYR A 166 -9.46 -24.21 -8.78
CA TYR A 166 -8.63 -24.55 -7.63
C TYR A 166 -8.94 -23.60 -6.47
N ASP A 167 -8.55 -24.05 -5.28
CA ASP A 167 -8.48 -23.24 -4.07
C ASP A 167 -7.29 -23.71 -3.22
N LYS A 168 -6.30 -22.85 -3.06
CA LYS A 168 -5.04 -23.16 -2.37
C LYS A 168 -4.75 -22.14 -1.28
N ALA A 169 -4.13 -22.61 -0.20
CA ALA A 169 -3.58 -21.72 0.81
C ALA A 169 -2.37 -20.96 0.24
N ILE A 170 -2.32 -19.65 0.50
CA ILE A 170 -1.18 -18.80 0.13
C ILE A 170 -0.82 -17.88 1.29
N THR A 171 0.32 -17.22 1.20
CA THR A 171 0.70 -16.13 2.09
C THR A 171 0.99 -14.91 1.24
N ALA A 172 0.24 -13.83 1.46
CA ALA A 172 0.51 -12.53 0.86
C ALA A 172 -0.11 -11.44 1.72
N TYR A 173 0.31 -10.20 1.47
CA TYR A 173 -0.38 -9.01 1.97
C TYR A 173 -0.72 -8.07 0.83
N SER A 174 -1.92 -7.53 0.90
CA SER A 174 -2.44 -6.58 -0.08
C SER A 174 -3.14 -5.40 0.60
N ARG A 175 -3.34 -4.32 -0.14
CA ARG A 175 -4.27 -3.24 0.20
C ARG A 175 -5.34 -3.10 -0.86
N VAL A 176 -6.47 -2.50 -0.50
CA VAL A 176 -7.52 -2.15 -1.48
C VAL A 176 -6.93 -1.19 -2.52
N LYS A 177 -7.06 -1.54 -3.80
CA LYS A 177 -6.70 -0.71 -4.95
C LYS A 177 -7.92 0.01 -5.51
N THR A 178 -9.01 -0.74 -5.73
CA THR A 178 -10.25 -0.23 -6.33
C THR A 178 -11.45 -0.68 -5.51
N ALA A 179 -11.95 0.19 -4.63
CA ALA A 179 -13.10 -0.12 -3.79
C ALA A 179 -14.44 -0.07 -4.57
N THR A 180 -14.59 0.93 -5.44
CA THR A 180 -15.83 1.16 -6.20
C THR A 180 -16.18 -0.05 -7.06
N GLY A 181 -17.44 -0.47 -6.99
CA GLY A 181 -17.95 -1.63 -7.73
C GLY A 181 -17.50 -3.01 -7.19
N ASN A 182 -16.71 -3.04 -6.11
CA ASN A 182 -16.18 -4.29 -5.55
C ASN A 182 -16.77 -4.58 -4.16
N SER A 183 -17.03 -5.86 -3.91
CA SER A 183 -17.64 -6.36 -2.68
C SER A 183 -16.85 -7.54 -2.13
N VAL A 184 -17.05 -7.80 -0.84
CA VAL A 184 -16.51 -8.97 -0.14
C VAL A 184 -17.61 -9.99 0.03
N TRP A 185 -17.28 -11.25 -0.22
CA TRP A 185 -18.23 -12.36 -0.28
C TRP A 185 -17.83 -13.51 0.64
N THR A 186 -18.78 -14.35 1.05
CA THR A 186 -18.47 -15.53 1.89
C THR A 186 -17.69 -16.61 1.14
N LYS A 187 -17.81 -16.64 -0.19
CA LYS A 187 -17.12 -17.50 -1.15
C LYS A 187 -16.79 -16.67 -2.39
N PRO A 188 -15.90 -17.12 -3.32
CA PRO A 188 -15.74 -16.46 -4.61
C PRO A 188 -17.11 -16.15 -5.26
N TYR A 189 -17.29 -14.94 -5.80
CA TYR A 189 -18.58 -14.49 -6.33
C TYR A 189 -19.13 -15.48 -7.37
N ARG A 190 -20.45 -15.68 -7.40
CA ARG A 190 -21.16 -16.64 -8.26
C ARG A 190 -20.80 -18.12 -8.08
N THR A 191 -20.04 -18.51 -7.06
CA THR A 191 -19.92 -19.93 -6.67
C THR A 191 -21.05 -20.36 -5.75
N SER A 192 -21.41 -21.65 -5.73
CA SER A 192 -22.56 -22.13 -4.95
C SER A 192 -22.53 -21.71 -3.47
N GLY A 193 -23.57 -21.00 -3.03
CA GLY A 193 -23.76 -20.53 -1.65
C GLY A 193 -23.02 -19.23 -1.27
N TYR A 194 -22.49 -18.48 -2.25
CA TYR A 194 -21.94 -17.15 -2.01
C TYR A 194 -23.00 -16.18 -1.44
N LYS A 195 -22.61 -15.37 -0.47
CA LYS A 195 -23.43 -14.30 0.14
C LYS A 195 -22.58 -13.04 0.28
N LEU A 196 -23.22 -11.87 0.15
CA LEU A 196 -22.56 -10.59 0.40
C LEU A 196 -22.16 -10.50 1.87
N VAL A 197 -20.91 -10.10 2.13
CA VAL A 197 -20.42 -9.83 3.48
C VAL A 197 -20.49 -8.32 3.75
N ASN A 198 -19.75 -7.54 2.96
CA ASN A 198 -19.67 -6.07 3.08
C ASN A 198 -19.13 -5.47 1.77
N PRO A 199 -19.36 -4.19 1.49
CA PRO A 199 -18.65 -3.49 0.42
C PRO A 199 -17.15 -3.45 0.72
N LEU A 200 -16.31 -3.54 -0.33
CA LEU A 200 -14.84 -3.58 -0.17
C LEU A 200 -14.30 -2.29 0.47
N SER A 201 -14.99 -1.16 0.30
CA SER A 201 -14.67 0.14 0.90
C SER A 201 -14.52 0.10 2.43
N SER A 202 -15.17 -0.85 3.11
CA SER A 202 -15.07 -1.05 4.57
C SER A 202 -13.66 -1.44 5.05
N TYR A 203 -12.78 -1.80 4.10
CA TYR A 203 -11.42 -2.27 4.36
C TYR A 203 -10.35 -1.39 3.70
N THR A 204 -10.72 -0.25 3.13
CA THR A 204 -9.77 0.73 2.59
C THR A 204 -8.80 1.20 3.69
N GLY A 205 -7.51 1.32 3.35
CA GLY A 205 -6.46 1.72 4.29
C GLY A 205 -5.98 0.62 5.25
N LYS A 206 -6.62 -0.55 5.28
CA LYS A 206 -6.19 -1.68 6.12
C LYS A 206 -5.22 -2.59 5.36
N ASN A 207 -4.26 -3.18 6.08
CA ASN A 207 -3.47 -4.29 5.57
C ASN A 207 -4.36 -5.54 5.54
N LEU A 208 -4.47 -6.17 4.37
CA LEU A 208 -5.27 -7.38 4.17
C LEU A 208 -4.32 -8.57 4.10
N ARG A 209 -4.37 -9.46 5.11
CA ARG A 209 -3.60 -10.70 5.09
C ARG A 209 -4.32 -11.70 4.21
N ILE A 210 -3.74 -12.01 3.05
CA ILE A 210 -4.28 -12.99 2.12
C ILE A 210 -3.86 -14.38 2.57
N ILE A 211 -4.85 -15.26 2.73
CA ILE A 211 -4.70 -16.60 3.28
C ILE A 211 -5.03 -17.71 2.27
N ARG A 212 -5.82 -17.41 1.24
CA ARG A 212 -6.15 -18.35 0.15
C ARG A 212 -6.31 -17.62 -1.18
N GLU A 213 -6.05 -18.35 -2.25
CA GLU A 213 -6.29 -17.98 -3.64
C GLU A 213 -7.18 -19.04 -4.28
N ALA A 214 -8.25 -18.59 -4.92
CA ALA A 214 -9.16 -19.44 -5.68
C ALA A 214 -9.27 -18.95 -7.11
N LYS A 215 -9.35 -19.88 -8.06
CA LYS A 215 -9.63 -19.57 -9.47
C LYS A 215 -10.99 -20.12 -9.87
N THR A 216 -11.74 -19.30 -10.58
CA THR A 216 -13.05 -19.60 -11.16
C THR A 216 -13.04 -19.25 -12.64
N SER A 217 -14.08 -19.63 -13.38
CA SER A 217 -14.30 -19.19 -14.76
C SER A 217 -14.32 -17.66 -14.93
N SER A 218 -14.69 -16.91 -13.90
CA SER A 218 -14.77 -15.45 -13.93
C SER A 218 -13.50 -14.72 -13.47
N GLY A 219 -12.57 -15.41 -12.80
CA GLY A 219 -11.31 -14.81 -12.36
C GLY A 219 -10.69 -15.42 -11.11
N ILE A 220 -9.69 -14.71 -10.57
CA ILE A 220 -8.96 -15.08 -9.36
C ILE A 220 -9.52 -14.30 -8.17
N TRP A 221 -9.74 -14.99 -7.07
CA TRP A 221 -10.29 -14.48 -5.83
C TRP A 221 -9.32 -14.70 -4.69
N TYR A 222 -9.18 -13.69 -3.82
CA TYR A 222 -8.38 -13.78 -2.61
C TYR A 222 -9.26 -13.82 -1.37
N GLN A 223 -9.05 -14.84 -0.53
CA GLN A 223 -9.59 -14.84 0.82
C GLN A 223 -8.64 -14.06 1.73
N PHE A 224 -9.18 -13.11 2.49
CA PHE A 224 -8.37 -12.29 3.37
C PHE A 224 -8.88 -12.27 4.82
N SER A 225 -7.97 -11.89 5.72
CA SER A 225 -8.22 -11.65 7.13
C SER A 225 -7.74 -10.26 7.53
N VAL A 226 -8.35 -9.70 8.58
CA VAL A 226 -7.97 -8.43 9.22
C VAL A 226 -8.01 -8.64 10.72
N GLY A 227 -6.96 -8.24 11.44
CA GLY A 227 -6.88 -8.44 12.89
C GLY A 227 -6.97 -9.92 13.29
N GLY A 228 -6.45 -10.82 12.45
CA GLY A 228 -6.48 -12.27 12.68
C GLY A 228 -7.80 -12.96 12.36
N LYS A 229 -8.87 -12.22 12.05
CA LYS A 229 -10.19 -12.78 11.71
C LYS A 229 -10.37 -12.88 10.19
N THR A 230 -10.71 -14.07 9.69
CA THR A 230 -11.11 -14.27 8.29
C THR A 230 -12.38 -13.49 7.98
N ILE A 231 -12.35 -12.70 6.90
CA ILE A 231 -13.46 -11.84 6.50
C ILE A 231 -14.25 -12.45 5.33
N GLY A 232 -13.56 -12.78 4.24
CA GLY A 232 -14.22 -13.26 3.02
C GLY A 232 -13.31 -13.19 1.81
N TRP A 233 -13.93 -13.32 0.63
CA TRP A 233 -13.32 -13.36 -0.69
C TRP A 233 -13.56 -12.08 -1.46
N VAL A 234 -12.54 -11.62 -2.18
CA VAL A 234 -12.58 -10.43 -3.04
C VAL A 234 -11.84 -10.70 -4.35
N ASP A 235 -12.24 -10.04 -5.44
CA ASP A 235 -11.53 -10.10 -6.72
C ASP A 235 -10.08 -9.62 -6.52
N SER A 236 -9.11 -10.43 -6.96
CA SER A 236 -7.69 -10.09 -6.81
C SER A 236 -7.30 -8.81 -7.56
N LYS A 237 -8.01 -8.45 -8.64
CA LYS A 237 -7.79 -7.23 -9.42
C LYS A 237 -8.16 -5.96 -8.65
N ALA A 238 -9.03 -6.07 -7.64
CA ALA A 238 -9.42 -4.97 -6.77
C ALA A 238 -8.36 -4.65 -5.69
N LEU A 239 -7.29 -5.44 -5.63
CA LEU A 239 -6.24 -5.35 -4.63
C LEU A 239 -4.88 -4.98 -5.24
N ASN A 240 -4.03 -4.38 -4.43
CA ASN A 240 -2.61 -4.18 -4.71
C ASN A 240 -1.79 -5.03 -3.74
N THR A 241 -1.22 -6.13 -4.23
CA THR A 241 -0.37 -7.03 -3.42
C THR A 241 1.03 -6.45 -3.29
N PHE A 242 1.43 -6.11 -2.05
CA PHE A 242 2.71 -5.47 -1.76
C PHE A 242 3.71 -6.41 -1.07
N TYR A 243 3.27 -7.61 -0.67
CA TYR A 243 4.16 -8.66 -0.18
C TYR A 243 3.71 -10.05 -0.65
N THR A 244 4.67 -10.82 -1.16
CA THR A 244 4.59 -12.27 -1.36
C THR A 244 5.94 -12.91 -0.97
N PRO A 245 5.97 -14.21 -0.58
CA PRO A 245 7.22 -14.91 -0.28
C PRO A 245 8.25 -14.93 -1.42
N SER A 246 7.82 -14.76 -2.68
CA SER A 246 8.73 -14.66 -3.83
C SER A 246 9.60 -13.39 -3.83
N MET A 247 9.28 -12.41 -2.98
CA MET A 247 10.10 -11.20 -2.79
C MET A 247 11.26 -11.43 -1.81
N GLU A 248 11.29 -12.57 -1.11
CA GLU A 248 12.32 -12.89 -0.13
C GLU A 248 13.59 -13.37 -0.81
N LYS A 249 14.74 -12.81 -0.41
CA LYS A 249 16.07 -13.24 -0.86
C LYS A 249 16.81 -13.90 0.28
N THR A 250 17.46 -15.04 0.02
CA THR A 250 18.32 -15.69 1.01
C THR A 250 19.56 -14.85 1.27
N ILE A 251 19.89 -14.66 2.54
CA ILE A 251 21.12 -13.99 2.97
C ILE A 251 21.69 -14.70 4.19
N THR A 252 22.96 -14.45 4.46
CA THR A 252 23.63 -14.86 5.69
C THR A 252 24.21 -13.65 6.39
N GLY A 253 24.40 -13.75 7.70
CA GLY A 253 25.01 -12.69 8.49
C GLY A 253 24.54 -12.70 9.93
N THR A 254 25.29 -11.97 10.75
CA THR A 254 24.95 -11.74 12.16
C THR A 254 24.60 -10.28 12.36
N ARG A 255 23.57 -10.03 13.17
CA ARG A 255 23.16 -8.71 13.64
C ARG A 255 22.89 -8.74 15.14
N TYR A 256 22.72 -7.57 15.72
CA TYR A 256 22.30 -7.35 17.10
C TYR A 256 21.18 -6.32 17.13
N VAL A 257 20.31 -6.39 18.14
CA VAL A 257 19.29 -5.35 18.35
C VAL A 257 19.98 -4.04 18.68
N LEU A 258 19.59 -2.95 18.01
CA LEU A 258 20.08 -1.62 18.36
C LEU A 258 19.66 -1.27 19.80
N PRO A 259 20.58 -0.78 20.66
CA PRO A 259 20.23 -0.49 22.05
C PRO A 259 19.17 0.59 22.25
N SER A 260 18.91 1.42 21.23
CA SER A 260 17.84 2.44 21.20
C SER A 260 16.51 1.92 20.64
N LYS A 261 16.46 0.69 20.13
CA LYS A 261 15.29 0.09 19.44
C LYS A 261 14.72 -1.13 20.15
N GLN A 262 15.06 -1.33 21.43
CA GLN A 262 14.62 -2.49 22.21
C GLN A 262 13.10 -2.57 22.40
N THR A 263 12.39 -1.45 22.37
CA THR A 263 10.92 -1.41 22.49
C THR A 263 10.20 -1.62 21.16
N VAL A 264 10.92 -1.68 20.05
CA VAL A 264 10.32 -1.91 18.73
C VAL A 264 10.00 -3.38 18.55
N HIS A 265 8.94 -3.69 17.79
CA HIS A 265 8.40 -5.03 17.65
C HIS A 265 8.98 -5.79 16.45
N TYR A 266 8.78 -7.11 16.47
CA TYR A 266 9.07 -8.02 15.37
C TYR A 266 7.82 -8.84 15.04
N TYR A 267 7.75 -9.33 13.79
CA TYR A 267 6.49 -9.82 13.23
C TYR A 267 6.67 -11.19 12.55
N GLY A 268 5.58 -11.93 12.36
CA GLY A 268 5.60 -13.21 11.66
C GLY A 268 5.93 -13.11 10.16
N LEU A 269 5.68 -11.95 9.55
CA LEU A 269 5.89 -11.60 8.14
C LEU A 269 6.43 -10.15 8.07
N PRO A 270 7.04 -9.70 6.95
CA PRO A 270 7.66 -8.36 6.86
C PRO A 270 6.62 -7.24 6.67
N VAL A 271 5.60 -7.22 7.54
CA VAL A 271 4.48 -6.29 7.53
C VAL A 271 4.11 -5.97 8.98
N GLU A 272 3.91 -4.69 9.28
CA GLU A 272 3.41 -4.27 10.60
C GLU A 272 1.90 -4.53 10.66
N ASP A 273 1.53 -5.65 11.29
CA ASP A 273 0.15 -6.03 11.57
C ASP A 273 0.07 -6.69 12.96
N SER A 274 -0.81 -6.13 13.80
CA SER A 274 -1.09 -6.62 15.15
C SER A 274 -1.39 -8.13 15.23
N ALA A 275 -1.98 -8.72 14.19
CA ALA A 275 -2.33 -10.13 14.16
C ALA A 275 -1.12 -11.08 14.08
N ILE A 276 0.04 -10.54 13.70
CA ILE A 276 1.30 -11.29 13.55
C ILE A 276 2.43 -10.67 14.38
N ASP A 277 2.11 -9.74 15.27
CA ASP A 277 3.05 -9.14 16.21
C ASP A 277 3.51 -10.19 17.24
N ARG A 278 4.83 -10.32 17.40
CA ARG A 278 5.46 -11.27 18.31
C ARG A 278 6.07 -10.59 19.55
N GLY A 279 5.83 -9.29 19.70
CA GLY A 279 6.24 -8.47 20.83
C GLY A 279 7.55 -7.70 20.60
N PRO A 280 8.11 -7.08 21.64
CA PRO A 280 9.26 -6.20 21.54
C PRO A 280 10.59 -6.98 21.40
N LEU A 281 11.58 -6.33 20.78
CA LEU A 281 12.94 -6.84 20.58
C LEU A 281 13.76 -6.93 21.88
N SER A 282 13.28 -6.38 23.00
CA SER A 282 13.99 -6.31 24.28
C SER A 282 14.46 -7.67 24.80
N LYS A 283 13.72 -8.75 24.49
CA LYS A 283 14.07 -10.14 24.82
C LYS A 283 15.38 -10.62 24.19
N PHE A 284 15.84 -9.95 23.13
CA PHE A 284 17.01 -10.36 22.36
C PHE A 284 18.19 -9.38 22.50
N ASN A 285 18.15 -8.52 23.52
CA ASN A 285 19.20 -7.53 23.73
C ASN A 285 20.57 -8.19 23.95
N GLY A 286 21.57 -7.78 23.16
CA GLY A 286 22.93 -8.30 23.22
C GLY A 286 23.12 -9.72 22.65
N GLN A 287 22.05 -10.37 22.16
CA GLN A 287 22.13 -11.67 21.51
C GLN A 287 22.55 -11.54 20.04
N ALA A 288 23.35 -12.49 19.57
CA ALA A 288 23.73 -12.59 18.16
C ALA A 288 22.54 -13.15 17.36
N LEU A 289 22.02 -12.36 16.43
CA LEU A 289 20.88 -12.68 15.60
C LEU A 289 21.35 -13.16 14.22
N THR A 290 21.13 -14.43 13.93
CA THR A 290 21.46 -15.03 12.62
C THR A 290 20.38 -14.72 11.60
N LEU A 291 20.77 -14.10 10.48
CA LEU A 291 19.88 -13.78 9.37
C LEU A 291 19.67 -15.01 8.47
N GLN A 292 18.47 -15.13 7.92
CA GLN A 292 18.11 -16.16 6.93
C GLN A 292 17.71 -15.56 5.60
N ARG A 293 16.97 -14.45 5.63
CA ARG A 293 16.41 -13.80 4.44
C ARG A 293 16.28 -12.30 4.61
N GLU A 294 16.13 -11.59 3.50
CA GLU A 294 15.72 -10.20 3.45
C GLU A 294 14.58 -9.99 2.46
N ALA A 295 13.83 -8.91 2.66
CA ALA A 295 12.81 -8.45 1.72
C ALA A 295 12.67 -6.93 1.85
N THR A 296 12.51 -6.23 0.72
CA THR A 296 12.20 -4.80 0.71
C THR A 296 10.72 -4.62 0.44
N ILE A 297 9.98 -4.20 1.47
CA ILE A 297 8.53 -4.04 1.43
C ILE A 297 8.22 -2.56 1.56
N GLU A 298 7.60 -1.98 0.54
CA GLU A 298 7.25 -0.55 0.50
C GLU A 298 8.43 0.39 0.84
N GLY A 299 9.61 0.07 0.30
CA GLY A 299 10.84 0.84 0.52
C GLY A 299 11.56 0.57 1.84
N GLN A 300 11.01 -0.28 2.71
CA GLN A 300 11.64 -0.67 3.98
C GLN A 300 12.33 -2.02 3.84
N LEU A 301 13.61 -2.09 4.19
CA LEU A 301 14.34 -3.35 4.26
C LEU A 301 13.99 -4.09 5.55
N TRP A 302 13.64 -5.36 5.41
CA TRP A 302 13.35 -6.28 6.50
C TRP A 302 14.31 -7.46 6.46
N TYR A 303 14.66 -7.97 7.63
CA TYR A 303 15.42 -9.19 7.81
C TYR A 303 14.58 -10.25 8.51
N ARG A 304 14.59 -11.47 7.96
CA ARG A 304 14.12 -12.66 8.65
C ARG A 304 15.25 -13.20 9.52
N VAL A 305 15.06 -13.12 10.82
CA VAL A 305 15.97 -13.66 11.83
C VAL A 305 15.54 -15.08 12.17
N LYS A 306 16.52 -15.99 12.21
CA LYS A 306 16.33 -17.40 12.56
C LYS A 306 15.61 -17.51 13.90
N ASP A 307 14.57 -18.34 13.95
CA ASP A 307 13.74 -18.64 15.14
C ASP A 307 12.95 -17.46 15.75
N LEU A 308 13.04 -16.25 15.18
CA LEU A 308 12.33 -15.06 15.66
C LEU A 308 11.17 -14.64 14.74
N GLY A 309 11.47 -14.37 13.46
CA GLY A 309 10.55 -13.73 12.53
C GLY A 309 11.20 -12.57 11.78
N TRP A 310 10.41 -11.59 11.36
CA TRP A 310 10.82 -10.45 10.56
C TRP A 310 11.00 -9.18 11.39
N VAL A 311 12.12 -8.51 11.18
CA VAL A 311 12.51 -7.26 11.85
C VAL A 311 12.95 -6.25 10.78
N LYS A 312 12.57 -4.97 10.92
CA LYS A 312 13.13 -3.91 10.07
C LYS A 312 14.65 -3.83 10.25
N ALA A 313 15.40 -3.80 9.16
CA ALA A 313 16.85 -3.74 9.17
C ALA A 313 17.38 -2.54 9.96
N ALA A 314 16.68 -1.41 9.90
CA ALA A 314 17.00 -0.18 10.63
C ALA A 314 16.92 -0.31 12.16
N ASN A 315 16.38 -1.42 12.70
CA ASN A 315 16.36 -1.70 14.13
C ASN A 315 17.51 -2.59 14.58
N LEU A 316 18.34 -3.05 13.65
CA LEU A 316 19.46 -3.93 13.90
C LEU A 316 20.79 -3.25 13.56
N THR A 317 21.87 -3.75 14.14
CA THR A 317 23.25 -3.29 13.92
C THR A 317 24.17 -4.48 13.72
N THR A 318 25.33 -4.27 13.09
CA THR A 318 26.39 -5.28 12.97
C THR A 318 27.23 -5.40 14.24
N THR A 319 27.24 -4.39 15.11
CA THR A 319 28.03 -4.35 16.35
C THR A 319 27.17 -4.63 17.57
N LYS A 320 27.69 -5.41 18.51
CA LYS A 320 26.99 -5.71 19.78
C LYS A 320 26.88 -4.50 20.70
N TYR A 321 27.87 -3.61 20.65
CA TYR A 321 27.99 -2.42 21.49
C TYR A 321 27.86 -1.15 20.65
N ASP A 322 27.47 -0.06 21.32
CA ASP A 322 27.55 1.27 20.74
C ASP A 322 29.02 1.67 20.52
N THR A 323 29.26 2.50 19.51
CA THR A 323 30.56 3.11 19.24
C THR A 323 30.51 4.61 19.54
N LEU A 324 31.67 5.28 19.63
CA LEU A 324 31.75 6.73 19.76
C LEU A 324 31.64 7.38 18.38
N SER A 325 30.63 8.23 18.20
CA SER A 325 30.53 9.14 17.06
C SER A 325 31.52 10.29 17.20
N TYR A 326 31.69 10.81 18.42
CA TYR A 326 32.78 11.71 18.78
C TYR A 326 33.06 11.63 20.29
N ASP A 327 34.26 12.07 20.65
CA ASP A 327 34.66 12.33 22.03
C ASP A 327 35.64 13.51 22.05
N LYS A 328 35.21 14.63 22.64
CA LYS A 328 35.94 15.90 22.64
C LYS A 328 36.13 16.43 24.05
N ALA A 329 37.28 17.04 24.30
CA ALA A 329 37.51 17.81 25.51
C ALA A 329 36.63 19.07 25.51
N ILE A 330 35.98 19.36 26.63
CA ILE A 330 35.19 20.58 26.82
C ILE A 330 35.44 21.16 28.21
N THR A 331 35.02 22.40 28.41
CA THR A 331 34.94 23.02 29.73
C THR A 331 33.49 23.38 30.01
N ALA A 332 32.93 22.81 31.06
CA ALA A 332 31.62 23.23 31.58
C ALA A 332 31.53 22.86 33.07
N TYR A 333 30.50 23.38 33.75
CA TYR A 333 30.09 22.88 35.06
C TYR A 333 28.61 22.56 35.04
N SER A 334 28.29 21.45 35.70
CA SER A 334 26.92 20.98 35.84
C SER A 334 26.64 20.53 37.28
N ARG A 335 25.36 20.48 37.64
CA ARG A 335 24.87 19.80 38.85
C ARG A 335 23.89 18.70 38.46
N VAL A 336 23.73 17.71 39.33
CA VAL A 336 22.72 16.66 39.16
C VAL A 336 21.33 17.30 39.11
N LYS A 337 20.58 17.03 38.03
CA LYS A 337 19.18 17.42 37.85
C LYS A 337 18.24 16.27 38.22
N THR A 338 18.55 15.07 37.72
CA THR A 338 17.70 13.88 37.90
C THR A 338 18.55 12.70 38.36
N ALA A 339 18.62 12.48 39.68
CA ALA A 339 19.43 11.39 40.24
C ALA A 339 18.78 10.00 40.02
N SER A 340 17.45 9.90 40.15
CA SER A 340 16.74 8.63 40.06
C SER A 340 16.90 7.97 38.69
N GLY A 341 17.19 6.67 38.67
CA GLY A 341 17.40 5.89 37.44
C GLY A 341 18.73 6.14 36.71
N ASN A 342 19.56 7.09 37.16
CA ASN A 342 20.81 7.44 36.50
C ASN A 342 22.03 6.90 37.27
N SER A 343 23.06 6.50 36.51
CA SER A 343 24.29 5.91 37.05
C SER A 343 25.51 6.54 36.40
N VAL A 344 26.65 6.43 37.09
CA VAL A 344 27.97 6.85 36.60
C VAL A 344 28.73 5.63 36.11
N TRP A 345 29.44 5.78 34.99
CA TRP A 345 30.05 4.68 34.24
C TRP A 345 31.53 4.95 33.92
N THR A 346 32.32 3.91 33.71
CA THR A 346 33.74 4.02 33.32
C THR A 346 33.93 4.59 31.91
N LYS A 347 32.96 4.33 31.03
CA LYS A 347 32.80 4.86 29.66
C LYS A 347 31.32 5.18 29.46
N PRO A 348 30.90 5.92 28.42
CA PRO A 348 29.48 6.02 28.07
C PRO A 348 28.80 4.63 28.10
N ASN A 349 27.62 4.54 28.73
CA ASN A 349 26.92 3.26 28.87
C ASN A 349 26.69 2.62 27.49
N LYS A 350 26.66 1.28 27.44
CA LYS A 350 26.47 0.45 26.23
C LYS A 350 27.64 0.42 25.25
N ILE A 351 28.74 1.11 25.54
CA ILE A 351 30.03 0.88 24.88
C ILE A 351 30.70 -0.38 25.47
N GLU A 352 31.49 -1.07 24.65
CA GLU A 352 32.25 -2.24 25.08
C GLU A 352 33.15 -1.94 26.30
N GLY A 353 33.02 -2.79 27.32
CA GLY A 353 33.75 -2.65 28.58
C GLY A 353 33.27 -1.51 29.49
N ALA A 354 32.14 -0.86 29.19
CA ALA A 354 31.53 0.10 30.12
C ALA A 354 31.06 -0.63 31.40
N GLN A 355 31.56 -0.19 32.55
CA GLN A 355 31.21 -0.72 33.86
C GLN A 355 30.55 0.36 34.70
N LYS A 356 29.54 -0.03 35.48
CA LYS A 356 28.87 0.87 36.41
C LYS A 356 29.81 1.15 37.59
N ILE A 357 30.02 2.42 37.88
CA ILE A 357 30.84 2.89 39.01
C ILE A 357 29.96 3.08 40.24
N SER A 358 28.89 3.87 40.12
CA SER A 358 28.01 4.22 41.23
C SER A 358 26.67 4.77 40.74
N ALA A 359 25.72 4.99 41.66
CA ALA A 359 24.51 5.75 41.37
C ALA A 359 24.85 7.25 41.23
N LEU A 360 24.14 7.98 40.36
CA LEU A 360 24.37 9.42 40.20
C LEU A 360 24.04 10.20 41.48
N SER A 361 23.15 9.67 42.32
CA SER A 361 22.75 10.27 43.60
C SER A 361 23.93 10.55 44.55
N THR A 362 25.02 9.79 44.47
CA THR A 362 26.26 9.98 45.25
C THR A 362 26.90 11.37 45.03
N TYR A 363 26.58 12.05 43.93
CA TYR A 363 27.14 13.36 43.57
C TYR A 363 26.10 14.48 43.62
N SER A 364 24.91 14.23 44.18
CA SER A 364 23.87 15.26 44.34
C SER A 364 24.39 16.44 45.16
N GLY A 365 24.07 17.66 44.73
CA GLY A 365 24.52 18.89 45.38
C GLY A 365 25.98 19.29 45.13
N LYS A 366 26.82 18.41 44.57
CA LYS A 366 28.21 18.73 44.24
C LYS A 366 28.31 19.46 42.90
N ASN A 367 29.23 20.41 42.80
CA ASN A 367 29.63 20.99 41.51
C ASN A 367 30.45 19.95 40.75
N MET A 368 30.00 19.60 39.54
CA MET A 368 30.65 18.61 38.69
C MET A 368 31.36 19.34 37.57
N ARG A 369 32.70 19.28 37.56
CA ARG A 369 33.48 19.86 36.47
C ARG A 369 33.42 18.91 35.29
N ILE A 370 32.87 19.38 34.17
CA ILE A 370 32.79 18.60 32.94
C ILE A 370 34.08 18.79 32.16
N ILE A 371 34.69 17.67 31.78
CA ILE A 371 36.01 17.63 31.12
C ILE A 371 35.93 17.08 29.69
N ARG A 372 34.93 16.25 29.38
CA ARG A 372 34.72 15.71 28.03
C ARG A 372 33.23 15.56 27.71
N GLU A 373 32.92 15.65 26.44
CA GLU A 373 31.61 15.33 25.85
C GLU A 373 31.79 14.26 24.79
N ALA A 374 30.98 13.20 24.89
CA ALA A 374 30.95 12.13 23.91
C ALA A 374 29.54 11.90 23.39
N LYS A 375 29.42 11.57 22.11
CA LYS A 375 28.16 11.09 21.52
C LYS A 375 28.34 9.66 21.04
N THR A 376 27.42 8.80 21.44
CA THR A 376 27.36 7.40 21.02
C THR A 376 26.70 7.25 19.65
N SER A 377 26.91 6.13 18.97
CA SER A 377 26.23 5.76 17.72
C SER A 377 24.71 5.70 17.86
N SER A 378 24.19 5.48 19.07
CA SER A 378 22.75 5.57 19.39
C SER A 378 22.23 7.00 19.52
N GLY A 379 23.11 8.01 19.44
CA GLY A 379 22.78 9.43 19.53
C GLY A 379 22.82 10.01 20.94
N THR A 380 23.02 9.18 21.96
CA THR A 380 23.07 9.61 23.37
C THR A 380 24.34 10.40 23.64
N ILE A 381 24.20 11.57 24.28
CA ILE A 381 25.33 12.42 24.69
C ILE A 381 25.67 12.16 26.16
N TRP A 382 26.96 12.03 26.44
CA TRP A 382 27.52 11.75 27.75
C TRP A 382 28.56 12.81 28.13
N TYR A 383 28.59 13.16 29.41
CA TYR A 383 29.63 13.98 30.00
C TYR A 383 30.54 13.17 30.90
N GLN A 384 31.85 13.30 30.68
CA GLN A 384 32.84 12.89 31.66
C GLN A 384 33.04 14.03 32.66
N PHE A 385 33.01 13.72 33.95
CA PHE A 385 33.13 14.73 34.99
C PHE A 385 34.17 14.39 36.05
N SER A 386 34.64 15.42 36.75
CA SER A 386 35.45 15.33 37.95
C SER A 386 34.79 16.05 39.12
N VAL A 387 35.16 15.63 40.33
CA VAL A 387 34.75 16.25 41.61
C VAL A 387 35.99 16.31 42.49
N GLY A 388 36.28 17.48 43.08
CA GLY A 388 37.49 17.67 43.88
C GLY A 388 38.79 17.39 43.10
N GLY A 389 38.80 17.69 41.80
CA GLY A 389 39.95 17.48 40.91
C GLY A 389 40.14 16.04 40.41
N LYS A 390 39.43 15.06 40.97
CA LYS A 390 39.51 13.64 40.55
C LYS A 390 38.45 13.31 39.51
N THR A 391 38.88 12.77 38.35
CA THR A 391 37.97 12.23 37.33
C THR A 391 37.17 11.07 37.90
N ILE A 392 35.85 11.13 37.77
CA ILE A 392 34.94 10.14 38.32
C ILE A 392 34.46 9.16 37.24
N GLY A 393 33.89 9.67 36.15
CA GLY A 393 33.30 8.83 35.11
C GLY A 393 32.34 9.59 34.21
N TRP A 394 31.54 8.83 33.47
CA TRP A 394 30.59 9.31 32.48
C TRP A 394 29.14 9.24 32.97
N VAL A 395 28.37 10.27 32.65
CA VAL A 395 26.94 10.36 32.95
C VAL A 395 26.18 10.96 31.75
N GLU A 396 24.95 10.51 31.54
CA GLU A 396 24.11 11.02 30.45
C GLU A 396 23.73 12.49 30.70
N THR A 397 23.89 13.36 29.69
CA THR A 397 23.75 14.81 29.87
C THR A 397 22.35 15.23 30.32
N LYS A 398 21.31 14.50 29.92
CA LYS A 398 19.92 14.78 30.32
C LYS A 398 19.67 14.70 31.83
N ALA A 399 20.53 13.99 32.56
CA ALA A 399 20.46 13.86 34.01
C ALA A 399 21.11 15.05 34.75
N LEU A 400 21.69 15.99 34.01
CA LEU A 400 22.43 17.12 34.54
C LEU A 400 21.77 18.46 34.18
N ASN A 401 22.06 19.48 34.99
CA ASN A 401 21.80 20.88 34.70
C ASN A 401 23.15 21.58 34.50
N THR A 402 23.50 21.91 33.27
CA THR A 402 24.72 22.67 32.96
C THR A 402 24.49 24.14 33.22
N PHE A 403 25.18 24.68 34.23
CA PHE A 403 24.99 26.06 34.69
C PHE A 403 26.15 26.98 34.30
N TYR A 404 27.25 26.43 33.78
CA TYR A 404 28.35 27.21 33.20
C TYR A 404 28.93 26.55 31.95
N THR A 405 29.10 27.35 30.91
CA THR A 405 29.93 27.06 29.73
C THR A 405 30.69 28.34 29.33
N PRO A 406 31.85 28.24 28.65
CA PRO A 406 32.59 29.42 28.17
C PRO A 406 31.79 30.35 27.26
N SER A 407 30.73 29.84 26.59
CA SER A 407 29.83 30.67 25.77
C SER A 407 29.00 31.67 26.58
N MET A 408 28.96 31.55 27.92
CA MET A 408 28.32 32.51 28.82
C MET A 408 29.23 33.70 29.16
N GLU A 409 30.50 33.65 28.78
CA GLU A 409 31.46 34.72 29.03
C GLU A 409 31.32 35.84 28.01
N LYS A 410 31.19 37.07 28.49
CA LYS A 410 31.14 38.28 27.66
C LYS A 410 32.43 39.07 27.84
N ASN A 411 32.92 39.67 26.76
CA ASN A 411 34.05 40.59 26.85
C ASN A 411 33.66 41.83 27.66
N LEU A 412 34.56 42.27 28.52
CA LEU A 412 34.39 43.48 29.31
C LEU A 412 35.77 44.09 29.56
N THR A 413 35.93 45.38 29.31
CA THR A 413 37.13 46.12 29.73
C THR A 413 36.74 47.01 30.89
N ALA A 414 37.24 46.70 32.08
CA ALA A 414 36.97 47.51 33.27
C ALA A 414 38.15 47.49 34.25
N THR A 415 38.35 48.63 34.91
CA THR A 415 39.28 48.74 36.05
C THR A 415 38.52 48.52 37.34
N ARG A 416 39.08 47.67 38.21
CA ARG A 416 38.51 47.32 39.52
C ARG A 416 39.59 47.25 40.60
N TYR A 417 39.17 47.27 41.85
CA TYR A 417 40.00 47.12 43.05
C TYR A 417 39.35 46.12 43.99
N VAL A 418 40.13 45.34 44.76
CA VAL A 418 39.59 44.45 45.79
C VAL A 418 38.95 45.29 46.90
N LEU A 419 37.73 44.96 47.31
CA LEU A 419 37.08 45.58 48.47
C LEU A 419 37.81 45.17 49.76
N THR A 420 38.10 46.13 50.63
CA THR A 420 38.84 45.88 51.88
C THR A 420 38.13 44.86 52.78
N SER A 421 36.79 44.90 52.81
CA SER A 421 35.93 43.95 53.54
C SER A 421 35.87 42.55 52.92
N LYS A 422 36.38 42.37 51.70
CA LYS A 422 36.34 41.11 50.91
C LYS A 422 37.73 40.55 50.59
N LYS A 423 38.79 41.04 51.24
CA LYS A 423 40.18 40.58 51.01
C LYS A 423 40.41 39.08 51.25
N ASN A 424 39.59 38.45 52.10
CA ASN A 424 39.67 37.02 52.39
C ASN A 424 38.82 36.17 51.44
N GLU A 425 38.04 36.77 50.54
CA GLU A 425 37.32 36.04 49.50
C GLU A 425 38.31 35.52 48.46
N HIS A 426 37.88 34.49 47.73
CA HIS A 426 38.76 33.74 46.85
C HIS A 426 38.57 34.10 45.36
N TYR A 427 39.53 33.67 44.55
CA TYR A 427 39.45 33.68 43.10
C TYR A 427 39.77 32.29 42.54
N TYR A 428 39.17 31.97 41.39
CA TYR A 428 39.08 30.62 40.87
C TYR A 428 39.52 30.57 39.40
N GLY A 429 39.85 29.38 38.89
CA GLY A 429 40.18 29.20 37.48
C GLY A 429 39.00 29.44 36.53
N LEU A 430 37.77 29.27 37.00
CA LEU A 430 36.50 29.39 36.27
C LEU A 430 35.46 30.09 37.19
N PRO A 431 34.35 30.66 36.69
CA PRO A 431 33.39 31.42 37.50
C PRO A 431 32.46 30.50 38.33
N VAL A 432 33.06 29.57 39.07
CA VAL A 432 32.39 28.57 39.90
C VAL A 432 33.20 28.39 41.18
N VAL A 433 32.52 28.36 42.32
CA VAL A 433 33.14 28.03 43.61
C VAL A 433 33.38 26.52 43.65
N ASP A 434 34.64 26.11 43.46
CA ASP A 434 35.09 24.72 43.57
C ASP A 434 36.55 24.73 44.05
N SER A 435 36.82 23.96 45.11
CA SER A 435 38.15 23.86 45.73
C SER A 435 39.22 23.36 44.76
N ALA A 436 38.86 22.59 43.74
CA ALA A 436 39.79 22.06 42.76
C ALA A 436 40.36 23.12 41.79
N ILE A 437 39.72 24.30 41.73
CA ILE A 437 40.15 25.42 40.89
C ILE A 437 40.37 26.70 41.69
N ASP A 438 40.33 26.60 43.02
CA ASP A 438 40.60 27.70 43.93
C ASP A 438 42.09 28.08 43.84
N ARG A 439 42.36 29.36 43.59
CA ARG A 439 43.71 29.92 43.45
C ARG A 439 44.15 30.68 44.70
N GLY A 440 43.29 30.74 45.72
CA GLY A 440 43.55 31.36 47.02
C GLY A 440 42.82 32.69 47.24
N PRO A 441 43.13 33.39 48.34
CA PRO A 441 42.45 34.62 48.73
C PRO A 441 42.90 35.82 47.89
N LEU A 442 42.02 36.82 47.78
CA LEU A 442 42.26 38.08 47.07
C LEU A 442 43.23 39.03 47.80
N SER A 443 43.63 38.72 49.04
CA SER A 443 44.47 39.56 49.89
C SER A 443 45.78 39.97 49.23
N LYS A 444 46.36 39.10 48.40
CA LYS A 444 47.59 39.36 47.60
C LYS A 444 47.45 40.49 46.58
N PHE A 445 46.22 40.91 46.30
CA PHE A 445 45.87 41.94 45.32
C PHE A 445 45.22 43.18 45.94
N SER A 446 45.15 43.25 47.27
CA SER A 446 44.65 44.43 47.98
C SER A 446 45.46 45.67 47.60
N GLY A 447 44.79 46.78 47.29
CA GLY A 447 45.42 48.04 46.87
C GLY A 447 45.98 48.07 45.44
N LYS A 448 45.98 46.95 44.71
CA LYS A 448 46.43 46.87 43.32
C LYS A 448 45.30 47.19 42.34
N THR A 449 45.65 47.78 41.20
CA THR A 449 44.75 47.97 40.06
C THR A 449 44.51 46.63 39.36
N LEU A 450 43.24 46.23 39.21
CA LEU A 450 42.85 45.00 38.51
C LEU A 450 42.17 45.32 37.18
N THR A 451 42.68 44.74 36.10
CA THR A 451 42.06 44.82 34.78
C THR A 451 41.14 43.62 34.57
N VAL A 452 39.83 43.87 34.48
CA VAL A 452 38.84 42.88 34.09
C VAL A 452 38.79 42.79 32.57
N GLN A 453 38.73 41.56 32.05
CA GLN A 453 38.68 41.28 30.61
C GLN A 453 37.38 40.58 30.17
N ARG A 454 36.68 39.94 31.11
CA ARG A 454 35.41 39.27 30.85
C ARG A 454 34.50 39.33 32.06
N GLU A 455 33.21 39.15 31.81
CA GLU A 455 32.20 38.90 32.81
C GLU A 455 31.36 37.68 32.47
N ALA A 456 30.73 37.08 33.47
CA ALA A 456 29.75 36.01 33.29
C ALA A 456 28.74 36.07 34.44
N THR A 457 27.45 35.87 34.14
CA THR A 457 26.42 35.72 35.17
C THR A 457 26.12 34.24 35.33
N ILE A 458 26.53 33.67 36.46
CA ILE A 458 26.39 32.25 36.76
C ILE A 458 25.43 32.11 37.92
N GLU A 459 24.28 31.49 37.68
CA GLU A 459 23.24 31.26 38.68
C GLU A 459 22.83 32.54 39.43
N GLY A 460 22.68 33.65 38.70
CA GLY A 460 22.30 34.95 39.23
C GLY A 460 23.44 35.74 39.89
N GLN A 461 24.65 35.19 39.98
CA GLN A 461 25.82 35.90 40.49
C GLN A 461 26.68 36.42 39.34
N LEU A 462 27.01 37.71 39.37
CA LEU A 462 27.96 38.29 38.42
C LEU A 462 29.40 37.97 38.84
N TRP A 463 30.19 37.50 37.88
CA TRP A 463 31.60 37.18 38.02
C TRP A 463 32.44 38.02 37.06
N TYR A 464 33.64 38.39 37.50
CA TYR A 464 34.64 39.07 36.67
C TYR A 464 35.88 38.20 36.49
N ARG A 465 36.35 38.11 35.25
CA ARG A 465 37.65 37.54 34.91
C ARG A 465 38.71 38.63 34.94
N VAL A 466 39.55 38.59 35.97
CA VAL A 466 40.69 39.49 36.11
C VAL A 466 41.86 38.94 35.32
N LYS A 467 42.47 39.81 34.52
CA LYS A 467 43.64 39.51 33.68
C LYS A 467 44.73 38.84 34.52
N ASP A 468 45.29 37.76 34.01
CA ASP A 468 46.38 36.98 34.61
C ASP A 468 46.07 36.32 35.97
N LEU A 469 44.84 36.46 36.52
CA LEU A 469 44.47 35.95 37.83
C LEU A 469 43.41 34.85 37.79
N GLY A 470 42.30 35.07 37.09
CA GLY A 470 41.15 34.15 37.08
C GLY A 470 39.84 34.86 37.35
N TRP A 471 38.86 34.14 37.89
CA TRP A 471 37.49 34.58 38.12
C TRP A 471 37.23 34.84 39.60
N THR A 472 36.60 35.96 39.93
CA THR A 472 36.04 36.21 41.26
C THR A 472 34.67 36.87 41.13
N LYS A 473 33.85 36.83 42.19
CA LYS A 473 32.54 37.47 42.19
C LYS A 473 32.71 38.98 42.04
N ALA A 474 31.89 39.61 41.21
CA ALA A 474 31.91 41.06 41.03
C ALA A 474 31.68 41.81 42.34
N ALA A 475 30.88 41.23 43.24
CA ALA A 475 30.62 41.75 44.59
C ALA A 475 31.86 41.79 45.50
N ASN A 476 32.99 41.19 45.11
CA ASN A 476 34.26 41.27 45.84
C ASN A 476 35.10 42.50 45.41
N LEU A 477 34.70 43.18 44.35
CA LEU A 477 35.46 44.25 43.72
C LEU A 477 34.69 45.59 43.72
N SER A 478 35.44 46.69 43.68
CA SER A 478 34.94 48.07 43.60
C SER A 478 35.48 48.77 42.34
N ALA A 479 34.71 49.73 41.81
CA ALA A 479 35.19 50.63 40.75
C ALA A 479 36.12 51.74 41.29
N LYS A 480 36.01 52.06 42.58
CA LYS A 480 36.88 53.04 43.27
C LYS A 480 37.94 52.31 44.08
N LYS A 481 39.16 52.86 44.09
CA LYS A 481 40.23 52.41 44.99
C LYS A 481 39.78 52.64 46.44
N GLN A 482 39.91 51.61 47.27
CA GLN A 482 39.59 51.67 48.71
C GLN A 482 40.85 51.77 49.55
#